data_AF-A0A524G1R1-F1
#
_entry.id   AF-A0A524G1R1-F1
#
_cell.length_a   1.000
_cell.length_b   1.000
_cell.length_c   1.000
_cell.angle_alpha   90.00
_cell.angle_beta   90.00
_cell.angle_gamma   90.00
#
_symmetry.space_group_name_H-M   'P 1'
#
loop_
_entity.id
_entity.type
_entity.pdbx_description
1 polymer ?
#
loop_
_entity_poly.entity_id
_entity_poly.type
_entity_poly.pdbx_seq_one_letter_code
_entity_poly.pdbx_strand_id
1 'polypeptide(L)'
;MKRTLQVLLAISLATMFLVSPVAAATSQGLEWGIVVGDQWNFDISTTDNGVVDMSEVIYFEVTGGIAVIPNILDNWLNIPKPTFDIEWANGTSLGWSALIFIFFAVITDSWVVPIGNYTLLGELYEDTIYNGTIYNVGNYWGYETDTILGQPIGVHVDYLKSDGFLAHWTVTTENGTLTMTRQGLGFDIMGFIQDNLLIVAAGGAILLIVLIVCIKRK
;
A
#
# COMPACT_ATOMS: atom_id res chain seq x y z
N MET A 1 16.40 -49.67 -11.10
CA MET A 1 16.10 -48.56 -12.03
C MET A 1 14.63 -48.19 -12.13
N LYS A 2 13.68 -49.13 -12.31
CA LYS A 2 12.24 -48.80 -12.42
C LYS A 2 11.65 -48.05 -11.21
N ARG A 3 12.00 -48.43 -9.99
CA ARG A 3 11.48 -47.79 -8.75
C ARG A 3 11.98 -46.36 -8.56
N THR A 4 13.25 -46.10 -8.84
CA THR A 4 13.85 -44.76 -8.73
C THR A 4 13.25 -43.79 -9.74
N LEU A 5 12.98 -44.26 -10.97
CA LEU A 5 12.33 -43.48 -12.01
C LEU A 5 10.87 -43.14 -11.65
N GLN A 6 10.14 -44.09 -11.06
CA GLN A 6 8.77 -43.86 -10.59
C GLN A 6 8.69 -42.84 -9.44
N VAL A 7 9.66 -42.86 -8.52
CA VAL A 7 9.72 -41.88 -7.42
C VAL A 7 10.05 -40.49 -7.93
N LEU A 8 11.01 -40.35 -8.86
CA LEU A 8 11.33 -39.07 -9.50
C LEU A 8 10.14 -38.49 -10.26
N LEU A 9 9.40 -39.32 -10.99
CA LEU A 9 8.21 -38.89 -11.72
C LEU A 9 7.07 -38.47 -10.76
N ALA A 10 6.88 -39.21 -9.67
CA ALA A 10 5.89 -38.88 -8.66
C ALA A 10 6.22 -37.57 -7.93
N ILE A 11 7.49 -37.31 -7.65
CA ILE A 11 7.94 -36.04 -7.05
C ILE A 11 7.74 -34.90 -8.05
N SER A 12 8.08 -35.07 -9.33
CA SER A 12 7.91 -34.00 -10.33
C SER A 12 6.43 -33.65 -10.54
N LEU A 13 5.55 -34.67 -10.61
CA LEU A 13 4.11 -34.48 -10.68
C LEU A 13 3.56 -33.81 -9.42
N ALA A 14 3.99 -34.25 -8.23
CA ALA A 14 3.60 -33.61 -6.98
C ALA A 14 4.05 -32.14 -6.92
N THR A 15 5.26 -31.82 -7.39
CA THR A 15 5.73 -30.43 -7.46
C THR A 15 4.96 -29.57 -8.45
N MET A 16 4.44 -30.14 -9.54
CA MET A 16 3.58 -29.41 -10.47
C MET A 16 2.23 -29.02 -9.85
N PHE A 17 1.73 -29.80 -8.87
CA PHE A 17 0.52 -29.47 -8.12
C PHE A 17 0.78 -28.57 -6.89
N LEU A 18 2.06 -28.35 -6.52
CA LEU A 18 2.46 -27.44 -5.45
C LEU A 18 2.72 -26.02 -5.96
N VAL A 19 2.78 -25.80 -7.27
CA VAL A 19 2.75 -24.45 -7.85
C VAL A 19 1.29 -23.99 -7.80
N SER A 20 0.95 -23.20 -6.79
CA SER A 20 -0.30 -22.45 -6.76
C SER A 20 -0.47 -21.71 -8.09
N PRO A 21 -1.69 -21.62 -8.66
CA PRO A 21 -1.89 -20.86 -9.88
C PRO A 21 -1.48 -19.40 -9.61
N VAL A 22 -0.33 -19.00 -10.15
CA VAL A 22 0.02 -17.59 -10.26
C VAL A 22 -1.01 -16.99 -11.19
N ALA A 23 -1.80 -16.04 -10.72
CA ALA A 23 -2.73 -15.31 -11.57
C ALA A 23 -1.90 -14.75 -12.74
N ALA A 24 -2.14 -15.24 -13.95
CA ALA A 24 -1.36 -14.83 -15.10
C ALA A 24 -1.49 -13.31 -15.28
N ALA A 25 -0.35 -12.61 -15.36
CA ALA A 25 -0.33 -11.19 -15.68
C ALA A 25 -1.18 -10.93 -16.93
N THR A 26 -2.05 -9.92 -16.85
CA THR A 26 -2.90 -9.52 -17.98
C THR A 26 -2.04 -9.09 -19.18
N SER A 27 -2.63 -8.98 -20.36
CA SER A 27 -1.93 -8.40 -21.53
C SER A 27 -1.40 -6.98 -21.30
N GLN A 28 -1.90 -6.29 -20.27
CA GLN A 28 -1.47 -4.95 -19.84
C GLN A 28 -0.44 -4.98 -18.70
N GLY A 29 0.01 -6.16 -18.27
CA GLY A 29 1.01 -6.32 -17.23
C GLY A 29 0.48 -6.06 -15.82
N LEU A 30 -0.79 -6.39 -15.55
CA LEU A 30 -1.41 -6.29 -14.23
C LEU A 30 -1.58 -7.68 -13.61
N GLU A 31 -1.27 -7.80 -12.32
CA GLU A 31 -1.50 -9.02 -11.54
C GLU A 31 -1.85 -8.67 -10.08
N TRP A 32 -2.36 -9.63 -9.31
CA TRP A 32 -2.58 -9.44 -7.88
C TRP A 32 -1.30 -9.76 -7.10
N GLY A 33 -0.86 -8.83 -6.26
CA GLY A 33 0.25 -9.04 -5.32
C GLY A 33 -0.16 -9.65 -3.98
N ILE A 34 -1.43 -9.99 -3.83
CA ILE A 34 -2.03 -10.54 -2.61
C ILE A 34 -2.62 -11.93 -2.85
N VAL A 35 -2.72 -12.72 -1.79
CA VAL A 35 -3.42 -14.01 -1.78
C VAL A 35 -4.41 -14.11 -0.63
N VAL A 36 -5.36 -15.04 -0.74
CA VAL A 36 -6.33 -15.31 0.33
C VAL A 36 -5.58 -15.84 1.55
N GLY A 37 -5.87 -15.29 2.73
CA GLY A 37 -5.21 -15.57 3.99
C GLY A 37 -4.01 -14.67 4.30
N ASP A 38 -3.63 -13.76 3.40
CA ASP A 38 -2.66 -12.72 3.75
C ASP A 38 -3.23 -11.80 4.83
N GLN A 39 -2.35 -11.35 5.73
CA GLN A 39 -2.71 -10.52 6.87
C GLN A 39 -1.79 -9.32 7.00
N TRP A 40 -2.39 -8.18 7.37
CA TRP A 40 -1.66 -6.94 7.64
C TRP A 40 -2.23 -6.24 8.87
N ASN A 41 -1.33 -5.61 9.61
CA ASN A 41 -1.68 -4.83 10.79
C ASN A 41 -1.47 -3.36 10.47
N PHE A 42 -2.35 -2.50 10.99
CA PHE A 42 -2.21 -1.06 10.84
C PHE A 42 -2.30 -0.37 12.19
N ASP A 43 -1.39 0.57 12.40
CA ASP A 43 -1.49 1.54 13.49
C ASP A 43 -2.39 2.69 13.02
N ILE A 44 -3.50 2.90 13.70
CA ILE A 44 -4.35 4.09 13.54
C ILE A 44 -3.98 5.08 14.64
N SER A 45 -3.80 6.35 14.28
CA SER A 45 -3.73 7.42 15.27
C SER A 45 -4.49 8.66 14.84
N THR A 46 -5.08 9.35 15.82
CA THR A 46 -5.58 10.70 15.63
C THR A 46 -4.66 11.67 16.35
N THR A 47 -4.35 12.77 15.68
CA THR A 47 -3.56 13.86 16.22
C THR A 47 -4.38 15.14 16.14
N ASP A 48 -4.63 15.78 17.27
CA ASP A 48 -5.21 17.12 17.35
C ASP A 48 -4.13 18.08 17.86
N ASN A 49 -3.86 19.15 17.11
CA ASN A 49 -2.86 20.16 17.46
C ASN A 49 -1.46 19.58 17.81
N GLY A 50 -1.06 18.50 17.15
CA GLY A 50 0.23 17.83 17.38
C GLY A 50 0.27 16.91 18.62
N VAL A 51 -0.86 16.69 19.29
CA VAL A 51 -0.99 15.74 20.40
C VAL A 51 -1.76 14.51 19.92
N VAL A 52 -1.18 13.33 20.13
CA VAL A 52 -1.84 12.06 19.83
C VAL A 52 -2.98 11.85 20.83
N ASP A 53 -4.21 11.84 20.33
CA ASP A 53 -5.43 11.73 21.13
C ASP A 53 -5.91 10.27 21.20
N MET A 54 -5.71 9.51 20.13
CA MET A 54 -6.01 8.07 20.07
C MET A 54 -4.89 7.34 19.33
N SER A 55 -4.58 6.13 19.80
CA SER A 55 -3.73 5.18 19.08
C SER A 55 -4.31 3.78 19.26
N GLU A 56 -4.69 3.17 18.14
CA GLU A 56 -5.32 1.85 18.09
C GLU A 56 -4.68 1.02 16.99
N VAL A 57 -4.84 -0.30 17.05
CA VAL A 57 -4.37 -1.21 16.00
C VAL A 57 -5.56 -1.95 15.40
N ILE A 58 -5.54 -2.11 14.09
CA ILE A 58 -6.51 -2.91 13.34
C ILE A 58 -5.79 -3.98 12.54
N TYR A 59 -6.50 -5.07 12.30
CA TYR A 59 -6.06 -6.20 11.49
C TYR A 59 -6.92 -6.30 10.25
N PHE A 60 -6.25 -6.53 9.12
CA PHE A 60 -6.86 -6.88 7.84
C PHE A 60 -6.46 -8.30 7.50
N GLU A 61 -7.43 -9.12 7.14
CA GLU A 61 -7.21 -10.44 6.54
C GLU A 61 -7.94 -10.54 5.21
N VAL A 62 -7.26 -11.04 4.18
CA VAL A 62 -7.92 -11.31 2.88
C VAL A 62 -8.75 -12.57 2.98
N THR A 63 -10.07 -12.41 2.93
CA THR A 63 -10.99 -13.55 2.99
C THR A 63 -11.35 -14.11 1.62
N GLY A 64 -11.18 -13.32 0.56
CA GLY A 64 -11.61 -13.70 -0.78
C GLY A 64 -11.71 -12.53 -1.74
N GLY A 65 -12.63 -12.65 -2.71
CA GLY A 65 -12.88 -11.60 -3.71
C GLY A 65 -11.74 -11.39 -4.71
N ILE A 66 -10.64 -12.15 -4.63
CA ILE A 66 -9.53 -12.12 -5.60
C ILE A 66 -9.98 -12.82 -6.89
N ALA A 67 -10.75 -12.11 -7.70
CA ALA A 67 -11.15 -12.58 -9.02
C ALA A 67 -10.06 -12.26 -10.06
N VAL A 68 -10.12 -12.97 -11.19
CA VAL A 68 -9.21 -12.72 -12.32
C VAL A 68 -9.44 -11.31 -12.85
N ILE A 69 -8.35 -10.54 -12.95
CA ILE A 69 -8.37 -9.22 -13.54
C ILE A 69 -8.73 -9.35 -15.03
N PRO A 70 -9.67 -8.56 -15.57
CA PRO A 70 -9.96 -8.56 -17.00
C PRO A 70 -8.68 -8.38 -17.83
N ASN A 71 -8.56 -9.13 -18.94
CA ASN A 71 -7.34 -9.09 -19.75
C ASN A 71 -7.05 -7.68 -20.34
N ILE A 72 -8.11 -6.90 -20.55
CA ILE A 72 -8.07 -5.49 -20.93
C ILE A 72 -8.95 -4.75 -19.92
N LEU A 73 -8.34 -3.83 -19.18
CA LEU A 73 -8.97 -2.86 -18.30
C LEU A 73 -9.04 -1.52 -19.03
N ASP A 74 -10.25 -1.01 -19.13
CA ASP A 74 -10.64 0.27 -19.75
C ASP A 74 -11.26 1.25 -18.75
N ASN A 75 -11.66 0.76 -17.58
CA ASN A 75 -12.27 1.55 -16.51
C ASN A 75 -11.77 1.07 -15.14
N TRP A 76 -11.46 2.00 -14.24
CA TRP A 76 -11.05 1.71 -12.87
C TRP A 76 -12.05 0.81 -12.12
N LEU A 77 -13.35 1.06 -12.29
CA LEU A 77 -14.43 0.33 -11.62
C LEU A 77 -14.53 -1.14 -12.04
N ASN A 78 -13.88 -1.53 -13.15
CA ASN A 78 -13.83 -2.91 -13.62
C ASN A 78 -12.76 -3.75 -12.88
N ILE A 79 -11.92 -3.12 -12.05
CA ILE A 79 -10.97 -3.83 -11.20
C ILE A 79 -11.76 -4.62 -10.14
N PRO A 80 -11.61 -5.96 -10.06
CA PRO A 80 -12.28 -6.73 -9.04
C PRO A 80 -11.86 -6.30 -7.64
N LYS A 81 -12.79 -6.34 -6.68
CA LYS A 81 -12.55 -5.89 -5.31
C LYS A 81 -12.35 -7.09 -4.39
N PRO A 82 -11.14 -7.29 -3.84
CA PRO A 82 -10.93 -8.32 -2.84
C PRO A 82 -11.76 -8.02 -1.59
N THR A 83 -12.13 -9.07 -0.86
CA THR A 83 -12.88 -8.96 0.40
C THR A 83 -11.93 -9.12 1.57
N PHE A 84 -12.16 -8.31 2.61
CA PHE A 84 -11.33 -8.30 3.80
C PHE A 84 -12.20 -8.45 5.04
N ASP A 85 -11.73 -9.24 5.99
CA ASP A 85 -12.19 -9.15 7.37
C ASP A 85 -11.32 -8.13 8.08
N ILE A 86 -11.97 -7.18 8.75
CA ILE A 86 -11.32 -6.08 9.45
C ILE A 86 -11.76 -6.13 10.91
N GLU A 87 -10.80 -6.22 11.81
CA GLU A 87 -11.02 -6.34 13.25
C GLU A 87 -10.08 -5.41 14.02
N TRP A 88 -10.50 -5.00 15.21
CA TRP A 88 -9.63 -4.34 16.17
C TRP A 88 -8.58 -5.30 16.71
N ALA A 89 -7.50 -4.75 17.27
CA ALA A 89 -6.41 -5.51 17.89
C ALA A 89 -6.86 -6.51 18.95
N ASN A 90 -7.98 -6.20 19.61
CA ASN A 90 -8.60 -7.01 20.65
C ASN A 90 -9.53 -8.13 20.11
N GLY A 91 -9.58 -8.34 18.78
CA GLY A 91 -10.41 -9.34 18.11
C GLY A 91 -11.89 -8.98 18.03
N THR A 92 -12.25 -7.71 18.27
CA THR A 92 -13.64 -7.25 18.08
C THR A 92 -13.84 -6.68 16.69
N SER A 93 -15.00 -6.97 16.09
CA SER A 93 -15.40 -6.36 14.82
C SER A 93 -15.53 -4.84 14.97
N LEU A 94 -15.18 -4.09 13.93
CA LEU A 94 -15.34 -2.63 13.93
C LEU A 94 -16.81 -2.20 14.07
N GLY A 95 -17.77 -2.94 13.51
CA GLY A 95 -19.18 -2.53 13.53
C GLY A 95 -19.37 -1.08 13.04
N TRP A 96 -20.03 -0.23 13.83
CA TRP A 96 -20.24 1.19 13.49
C TRP A 96 -18.96 2.04 13.52
N SER A 97 -17.90 1.60 14.20
CA SER A 97 -16.64 2.32 14.20
C SER A 97 -15.95 2.32 12.83
N ALA A 98 -16.34 1.43 11.91
CA ALA A 98 -15.86 1.44 10.53
C ALA A 98 -16.18 2.75 9.77
N LEU A 99 -17.09 3.58 10.28
CA LEU A 99 -17.37 4.92 9.73
C LEU A 99 -16.15 5.84 9.71
N ILE A 100 -15.09 5.55 10.49
CA ILE A 100 -13.82 6.30 10.39
C ILE A 100 -13.26 6.27 8.97
N PHE A 101 -13.51 5.21 8.20
CA PHE A 101 -13.04 5.04 6.83
C PHE A 101 -13.94 5.68 5.76
N ILE A 102 -14.87 6.55 6.14
CA ILE A 102 -15.79 7.17 5.16
C ILE A 102 -15.04 7.98 4.11
N PHE A 103 -14.00 8.72 4.49
CA PHE A 103 -13.19 9.49 3.54
C PHE A 103 -12.38 8.57 2.61
N PHE A 104 -11.91 7.44 3.14
CA PHE A 104 -11.28 6.41 2.32
C PHE A 104 -12.27 5.93 1.26
N ALA A 105 -13.46 5.46 1.66
CA ALA A 105 -14.48 4.92 0.76
C ALA A 105 -15.01 5.92 -0.28
N VAL A 106 -14.90 7.23 0.00
CA VAL A 106 -15.29 8.29 -0.94
C VAL A 106 -14.22 8.52 -2.00
N ILE A 107 -12.94 8.46 -1.66
CA ILE A 107 -11.85 8.78 -2.59
C ILE A 107 -11.35 7.54 -3.31
N THR A 108 -11.17 6.46 -2.56
CA THR A 108 -10.66 5.20 -3.05
C THR A 108 -11.68 4.11 -2.78
N ASP A 109 -11.84 3.26 -3.78
CA ASP A 109 -12.92 2.29 -3.83
C ASP A 109 -12.43 0.86 -3.50
N SER A 110 -11.13 0.73 -3.13
CA SER A 110 -10.47 -0.53 -2.78
C SER A 110 -9.24 -0.32 -1.88
N TRP A 111 -9.05 -1.24 -0.91
CA TRP A 111 -7.84 -1.33 -0.07
C TRP A 111 -6.61 -1.85 -0.81
N VAL A 112 -6.81 -2.39 -2.02
CA VAL A 112 -5.77 -3.04 -2.83
C VAL A 112 -5.92 -2.65 -4.28
N VAL A 113 -4.80 -2.41 -4.92
CA VAL A 113 -4.68 -2.20 -6.37
C VAL A 113 -3.83 -3.32 -6.99
N PRO A 114 -4.06 -3.67 -8.26
CA PRO A 114 -3.17 -4.57 -8.97
C PRO A 114 -1.72 -4.06 -8.99
N ILE A 115 -0.75 -4.95 -9.11
CA ILE A 115 0.66 -4.62 -9.26
C ILE A 115 1.09 -4.71 -10.73
N GLY A 116 2.21 -4.06 -11.06
CA GLY A 116 2.85 -4.14 -12.38
C GLY A 116 2.80 -2.82 -13.15
N ASN A 117 1.71 -2.54 -13.86
CA ASN A 117 1.58 -1.35 -14.72
C ASN A 117 0.92 -0.15 -14.01
N TYR A 118 1.69 0.53 -13.16
CA TYR A 118 1.23 1.70 -12.40
C TYR A 118 0.94 2.95 -13.23
N THR A 119 1.49 3.05 -14.44
CA THR A 119 1.14 4.14 -15.36
C THR A 119 -0.30 3.98 -15.83
N LEU A 120 -0.69 2.77 -16.24
CA LEU A 120 -2.06 2.47 -16.62
C LEU A 120 -3.04 2.68 -15.45
N LEU A 121 -2.66 2.25 -14.23
CA LEU A 121 -3.49 2.51 -13.04
C LEU A 121 -3.70 4.01 -12.81
N GLY A 122 -2.68 4.82 -13.05
CA GLY A 122 -2.80 6.27 -13.03
C GLY A 122 -3.81 6.80 -14.05
N GLU A 123 -3.67 6.39 -15.31
CA GLU A 123 -4.59 6.79 -16.39
C GLU A 123 -6.04 6.39 -16.11
N LEU A 124 -6.26 5.18 -15.59
CA LEU A 124 -7.60 4.69 -15.23
C LEU A 124 -8.21 5.45 -14.05
N TYR A 125 -7.40 5.85 -13.07
CA TYR A 125 -7.87 6.58 -11.88
C TYR A 125 -8.08 8.08 -12.17
N GLU A 126 -7.27 8.70 -13.04
CA GLU A 126 -7.47 10.10 -13.47
C GLU A 126 -8.78 10.31 -14.24
N ASP A 127 -9.32 9.27 -14.88
CA ASP A 127 -10.64 9.31 -15.52
C ASP A 127 -11.80 9.30 -14.49
N THR A 128 -11.50 9.30 -13.19
CA THR A 128 -12.49 9.42 -12.11
C THR A 128 -12.77 10.88 -11.71
N ILE A 129 -13.77 11.07 -10.83
CA ILE A 129 -14.39 12.38 -10.52
C ILE A 129 -13.51 13.27 -9.61
N TYR A 130 -12.42 12.76 -9.03
CA TYR A 130 -11.71 13.42 -7.94
C TYR A 130 -10.48 14.20 -8.39
N ASN A 131 -10.55 15.53 -8.29
CA ASN A 131 -9.40 16.42 -8.49
C ASN A 131 -8.31 16.15 -7.44
N GLY A 132 -7.28 15.42 -7.83
CA GLY A 132 -6.06 15.27 -7.05
C GLY A 132 -4.90 14.81 -7.93
N THR A 133 -3.77 14.55 -7.29
CA THR A 133 -2.52 14.23 -7.95
C THR A 133 -2.22 12.76 -7.74
N ILE A 134 -2.10 12.02 -8.84
CA ILE A 134 -1.52 10.68 -8.78
C ILE A 134 -0.02 10.81 -8.81
N TYR A 135 0.64 10.01 -7.99
CA TYR A 135 2.09 9.94 -8.00
C TYR A 135 2.57 8.49 -7.99
N ASN A 136 3.75 8.29 -8.57
CA ASN A 136 4.36 6.99 -8.77
C ASN A 136 5.86 7.10 -8.45
N VAL A 137 6.23 7.01 -7.18
CA VAL A 137 7.56 7.37 -6.69
C VAL A 137 8.13 6.28 -5.78
N GLY A 138 9.37 5.85 -6.05
CA GLY A 138 10.05 4.84 -5.24
C GLY A 138 9.23 3.54 -5.12
N ASN A 139 8.98 3.12 -3.89
CA ASN A 139 8.22 1.92 -3.57
C ASN A 139 6.70 2.14 -3.51
N TYR A 140 6.22 3.36 -3.70
CA TYR A 140 4.83 3.73 -3.48
C TYR A 140 4.18 4.23 -4.77
N TRP A 141 2.91 3.87 -4.94
CA TRP A 141 1.99 4.46 -5.90
C TRP A 141 0.79 4.94 -5.12
N GLY A 142 0.31 6.13 -5.41
CA GLY A 142 -0.70 6.73 -4.56
C GLY A 142 -1.39 7.92 -5.17
N TYR A 143 -2.30 8.45 -4.38
CA TYR A 143 -3.12 9.60 -4.72
C TYR A 143 -3.13 10.57 -3.55
N GLU A 144 -3.04 11.85 -3.86
CA GLU A 144 -3.19 12.92 -2.89
C GLU A 144 -4.16 14.00 -3.38
N THR A 145 -4.95 14.55 -2.47
CA THR A 145 -5.79 15.72 -2.74
C THR A 145 -5.88 16.57 -1.49
N ASP A 146 -5.93 17.90 -1.66
CA ASP A 146 -6.17 18.85 -0.58
C ASP A 146 -7.63 19.31 -0.50
N THR A 147 -8.50 18.74 -1.34
CA THR A 147 -9.90 19.16 -1.42
C THR A 147 -10.83 18.01 -1.75
N ILE A 148 -11.78 17.76 -0.87
CA ILE A 148 -12.87 16.79 -1.09
C ILE A 148 -14.20 17.53 -1.11
N LEU A 149 -14.98 17.34 -2.17
CA LEU A 149 -16.33 17.92 -2.29
C LEU A 149 -16.36 19.45 -2.03
N GLY A 150 -15.28 20.16 -2.39
CA GLY A 150 -15.13 21.60 -2.18
C GLY A 150 -14.78 22.04 -0.75
N GLN A 151 -14.45 21.10 0.14
CA GLN A 151 -13.98 21.35 1.49
C GLN A 151 -12.45 21.14 1.59
N PRO A 152 -11.73 21.93 2.42
CA PRO A 152 -10.28 21.80 2.61
C PRO A 152 -9.95 20.57 3.47
N ILE A 153 -10.09 19.39 2.87
CA ILE A 153 -9.80 18.11 3.50
C ILE A 153 -8.67 17.48 2.69
N GLY A 154 -7.52 17.37 3.32
CA GLY A 154 -6.35 16.71 2.76
C GLY A 154 -6.47 15.21 2.91
N VAL A 155 -6.32 14.45 1.83
CA VAL A 155 -6.23 12.99 1.89
C VAL A 155 -5.06 12.50 1.07
N HIS A 156 -4.31 11.60 1.68
CA HIS A 156 -3.15 10.94 1.11
C HIS A 156 -3.35 9.43 1.23
N VAL A 157 -3.23 8.71 0.13
CA VAL A 157 -3.40 7.25 0.05
C VAL A 157 -2.22 6.66 -0.70
N ASP A 158 -1.52 5.72 -0.06
CA ASP A 158 -0.30 5.13 -0.59
C ASP A 158 -0.48 3.62 -0.65
N TYR A 159 -0.22 3.04 -1.81
CA TYR A 159 -0.14 1.60 -1.99
C TYR A 159 1.31 1.18 -2.16
N LEU A 160 1.68 0.07 -1.51
CA LEU A 160 3.02 -0.48 -1.65
C LEU A 160 3.13 -1.24 -2.97
N LYS A 161 4.12 -0.92 -3.81
CA LYS A 161 4.22 -1.54 -5.14
C LYS A 161 4.54 -3.04 -5.15
N SER A 162 5.07 -3.56 -4.04
CA SER A 162 5.46 -4.97 -3.95
C SER A 162 4.26 -5.91 -3.86
N ASP A 163 3.15 -5.46 -3.26
CA ASP A 163 1.95 -6.27 -3.06
C ASP A 163 0.65 -5.57 -3.51
N GLY A 164 0.69 -4.26 -3.75
CA GLY A 164 -0.46 -3.46 -4.14
C GLY A 164 -1.42 -3.15 -2.99
N PHE A 165 -1.07 -3.55 -1.76
CA PHE A 165 -1.88 -3.30 -0.58
C PHE A 165 -1.61 -1.89 -0.03
N LEU A 166 -2.61 -1.31 0.64
CA LEU A 166 -2.48 -0.03 1.31
C LEU A 166 -1.27 -0.03 2.29
N ALA A 167 -0.46 1.02 2.22
CA ALA A 167 0.68 1.27 3.08
C ALA A 167 0.38 2.40 4.05
N HIS A 168 -0.09 3.53 3.53
CA HIS A 168 -0.44 4.70 4.33
C HIS A 168 -1.78 5.26 3.88
N TRP A 169 -2.54 5.72 4.85
CA TRP A 169 -3.71 6.54 4.62
C TRP A 169 -3.75 7.65 5.64
N THR A 170 -3.84 8.90 5.17
CA THR A 170 -3.90 10.07 6.03
C THR A 170 -5.07 10.94 5.60
N VAL A 171 -5.83 11.42 6.58
CA VAL A 171 -6.87 12.44 6.41
C VAL A 171 -6.53 13.61 7.31
N THR A 172 -6.32 14.77 6.72
CA THR A 172 -6.03 16.02 7.42
C THR A 172 -7.21 16.97 7.27
N THR A 173 -7.70 17.46 8.39
CA THR A 173 -8.74 18.49 8.48
C THR A 173 -8.22 19.65 9.32
N GLU A 174 -8.96 20.75 9.37
CA GLU A 174 -8.65 21.87 10.27
C GLU A 174 -8.58 21.48 11.76
N ASN A 175 -9.28 20.40 12.15
CA ASN A 175 -9.37 19.96 13.54
C ASN A 175 -8.40 18.85 13.90
N GLY A 176 -7.57 18.39 12.95
CA GLY A 176 -6.61 17.32 13.21
C GLY A 176 -6.42 16.36 12.05
N THR A 177 -5.56 15.39 12.31
CA THR A 177 -5.11 14.40 11.34
C THR A 177 -5.42 12.99 11.85
N LEU A 178 -6.10 12.20 11.02
CA LEU A 178 -6.25 10.76 11.19
C LEU A 178 -5.23 10.08 10.28
N THR A 179 -4.37 9.25 10.84
CA THR A 179 -3.38 8.46 10.11
C THR A 179 -3.64 6.98 10.31
N MET A 180 -3.36 6.20 9.28
CA MET A 180 -3.35 4.76 9.31
C MET A 180 -2.11 4.28 8.56
N THR A 181 -1.22 3.59 9.28
CA THR A 181 0.08 3.17 8.76
C THR A 181 0.23 1.67 8.90
N ARG A 182 0.56 0.99 7.81
CA ARG A 182 0.82 -0.45 7.79
C ARG A 182 2.08 -0.74 8.60
N GLN A 183 1.99 -1.71 9.50
CA GLN A 183 3.14 -2.22 10.22
C GLN A 183 4.05 -3.05 9.31
N GLY A 184 5.34 -3.06 9.62
CA GLY A 184 6.31 -3.88 8.88
C GLY A 184 6.67 -3.34 7.49
N LEU A 185 6.23 -2.12 7.16
CA LEU A 185 6.88 -1.35 6.11
C LEU A 185 8.35 -1.18 6.53
N GLY A 186 9.28 -1.68 5.73
CA GLY A 186 10.71 -1.50 5.98
C GLY A 186 11.04 -0.01 6.13
N PHE A 187 12.24 0.32 6.64
CA PHE A 187 12.64 1.71 6.87
C PHE A 187 12.44 2.55 5.60
N ASP A 188 11.42 3.42 5.60
CA ASP A 188 11.14 4.31 4.48
C ASP A 188 12.16 5.44 4.50
N ILE A 189 13.31 5.17 3.89
CA ILE A 189 14.38 6.14 3.75
C ILE A 189 13.89 7.38 3.00
N MET A 190 12.92 7.26 2.08
CA MET A 190 12.44 8.40 1.30
C MET A 190 11.52 9.30 2.14
N GLY A 191 10.54 8.74 2.85
CA GLY A 191 9.74 9.47 3.83
C GLY A 191 10.60 10.07 4.95
N PHE A 192 11.57 9.31 5.48
CA PHE A 192 12.53 9.83 6.45
C PHE A 192 13.36 11.00 5.90
N ILE A 193 13.82 10.93 4.64
CA ILE A 193 14.56 12.02 3.99
C ILE A 193 13.66 13.24 3.73
N GLN A 194 12.39 13.04 3.38
CA GLN A 194 11.44 14.14 3.14
C GLN A 194 11.07 14.84 4.46
N ASP A 195 10.75 14.09 5.50
CA ASP A 195 10.36 14.62 6.82
C ASP A 195 11.55 15.19 7.60
N ASN A 196 12.76 14.70 7.34
CA ASN A 196 13.98 15.09 8.06
C ASN A 196 15.06 15.66 7.12
N LEU A 197 14.65 16.29 6.02
CA LEU A 197 15.56 16.83 4.98
C LEU A 197 16.68 17.69 5.58
N LEU A 198 16.36 18.44 6.63
CA LEU A 198 17.30 19.32 7.34
C LEU A 198 18.39 18.53 8.09
N ILE A 199 18.03 17.40 8.70
CA ILE A 199 18.95 16.48 9.40
C ILE A 199 19.80 15.72 8.38
N VAL A 200 19.21 15.30 7.26
CA VAL A 200 19.93 14.60 6.17
C VAL A 200 20.93 15.54 5.49
N ALA A 201 20.55 16.80 5.25
CA ALA A 201 21.45 17.83 4.73
C ALA A 201 22.59 18.14 5.71
N ALA A 202 22.30 18.21 7.01
CA ALA A 202 23.32 18.39 8.05
C ALA A 202 24.28 17.20 8.12
N GLY A 203 23.78 15.97 8.06
CA GLY A 203 24.59 14.74 8.03
C GLY A 203 25.50 14.67 6.80
N GLY A 204 24.98 15.04 5.63
CA GLY A 204 25.76 15.12 4.39
C GLY A 204 26.88 16.18 4.44
N ALA A 205 26.61 17.35 5.02
CA ALA A 205 27.61 18.41 5.19
C ALA A 205 28.75 17.98 6.14
N ILE A 206 28.42 17.30 7.24
CA ILE A 206 29.42 16.77 8.19
C ILE A 206 30.32 15.73 7.51
N LEU A 207 29.74 14.81 6.74
CA LEU A 207 30.48 13.81 5.98
C LEU A 207 31.46 14.44 4.98
N LEU A 208 31.02 15.46 4.25
CA LEU A 208 31.87 16.22 3.32
C LEU A 208 33.03 16.91 4.03
N ILE A 209 32.78 17.54 5.19
CA ILE A 209 33.83 18.19 5.99
C ILE A 209 34.87 17.16 6.45
N VAL A 210 34.42 16.02 6.96
CA VAL A 210 35.32 14.93 7.40
C VAL A 210 36.15 14.40 6.22
N LEU A 211 35.54 14.23 5.04
CA LEU A 211 36.23 13.78 3.83
C LEU A 211 37.30 14.77 3.38
N ILE A 212 36.99 16.07 3.38
CA ILE A 212 37.93 17.14 3.03
C ILE A 212 39.09 17.20 4.03
N VAL A 213 38.81 17.03 5.34
CA VAL A 213 39.85 16.99 6.38
C VAL A 213 40.76 15.77 6.23
N CYS A 214 40.20 14.60 5.90
CA CYS A 214 40.97 13.39 5.64
C CYS A 214 41.83 13.51 4.37
N ILE A 215 41.32 14.16 3.31
CA ILE A 215 42.09 14.41 2.08
C ILE A 215 43.20 15.44 2.32
N LYS A 216 42.94 16.51 3.08
CA LYS A 216 43.95 17.53 3.44
C LYS A 216 45.04 17.04 4.40
N ARG A 217 44.81 15.93 5.11
CA ARG A 217 45.79 15.31 6.02
C ARG A 217 46.70 14.28 5.35
N LYS A 218 46.45 13.93 4.09
CA LYS A 218 47.42 13.24 3.23
C LYS A 218 48.25 14.27 2.46
#